data_AF-A0A2N4YY48-F1
#
_entry.id   AF-A0A2N4YY48-F1
#
_cell.length_a   1.000
_cell.length_b   1.000
_cell.length_c   1.000
_cell.angle_alpha   90.00
_cell.angle_beta   90.00
_cell.angle_gamma   90.00
#
_symmetry.space_group_name_H-M   'P 1'
#
loop_
_entity.id
_entity.type
_entity.pdbx_description
1 polymer ?
#
loop_
_entity_poly.entity_id
_entity_poly.type
_entity_poly.pdbx_seq_one_letter_code
_entity_poly.pdbx_strand_id
1 'polypeptide(L)'
;IFSCWPGPVTFVFPARPETPRWLTGRFDSLAVRVTNHPLVIELCEAYGKPLVSTSANLTGQPPCRTTAEVHAQFGDSFPVVDGATGGRQNPSEIRDALTGKLFRQG
;
A
#
# COMPACT_ATOMS: atom_id res chain seq x y z
N ILE A 1 2.87 13.10 -11.01
CA ILE A 1 1.81 12.27 -10.38
C ILE A 1 1.05 11.48 -11.45
N PHE A 2 0.26 12.14 -12.32
CA PHE A 2 -0.53 11.47 -13.36
C PHE A 2 0.28 10.68 -14.40
N SER A 3 1.56 11.01 -14.59
CA SER A 3 2.47 10.22 -15.44
C SER A 3 2.94 8.90 -14.81
N CYS A 4 2.73 8.71 -13.50
CA CYS A 4 3.17 7.54 -12.74
C CYS A 4 2.01 6.71 -12.17
N TRP A 5 0.80 7.28 -12.17
CA TRP A 5 -0.43 6.62 -11.72
C TRP A 5 -1.35 6.35 -12.90
N PRO A 6 -2.06 5.20 -12.92
CA PRO A 6 -2.02 4.11 -11.93
C PRO A 6 -0.69 3.33 -11.97
N GLY A 7 -0.18 2.93 -10.80
CA GLY A 7 1.13 2.27 -10.76
C GLY A 7 1.74 2.06 -9.37
N PRO A 8 3.01 1.64 -9.35
CA PRO A 8 3.76 1.22 -8.16
C PRO A 8 4.41 2.39 -7.40
N VAL A 9 3.92 3.61 -7.59
CA VAL A 9 4.47 4.82 -6.95
C VAL A 9 3.49 5.29 -5.90
N THR A 10 3.98 5.60 -4.71
CA THR A 10 3.22 6.20 -3.62
C THR A 10 3.60 7.68 -3.54
N PHE A 11 2.63 8.57 -3.48
CA PHE A 11 2.86 10.00 -3.28
C PHE A 11 2.42 10.43 -1.88
N VAL A 12 3.22 11.27 -1.23
CA VAL A 12 2.93 11.88 0.07
C VAL A 12 2.30 13.26 -0.16
N PHE A 13 1.09 13.46 0.36
CA PHE A 13 0.34 14.71 0.25
C PHE A 13 0.15 15.34 1.64
N PRO A 14 0.04 16.67 1.74
CA PRO A 14 -0.51 17.29 2.95
C PRO A 14 -1.88 16.67 3.27
N ALA A 15 -2.06 16.26 4.53
CA ALA A 15 -3.33 15.74 4.99
C ALA A 15 -4.29 16.89 5.27
N ARG A 16 -5.60 16.65 5.10
CA ARG A 16 -6.61 17.62 5.55
C ARG A 16 -6.63 17.67 7.09
N PRO A 17 -6.98 18.81 7.71
CA PRO A 17 -7.05 18.92 9.18
C PRO A 17 -7.96 17.87 9.84
N GLU A 18 -9.00 17.41 9.14
CA GLU A 18 -9.97 16.44 9.64
C GLU A 18 -9.48 14.98 9.47
N THR A 19 -8.31 14.76 8.86
CA THR A 19 -7.76 13.41 8.66
C THR A 19 -7.42 12.78 10.02
N PRO A 20 -7.96 11.59 10.33
CA PRO A 20 -7.67 10.92 11.60
C PRO A 20 -6.16 10.73 11.84
N ARG A 21 -5.71 11.03 13.07
CA ARG A 21 -4.29 10.88 13.45
C ARG A 21 -3.78 9.44 13.37
N TRP A 22 -4.65 8.44 13.46
CA TRP A 22 -4.24 7.05 13.28
C TRP A 22 -3.84 6.72 11.82
N LEU A 23 -4.24 7.56 10.84
CA LEU A 23 -3.79 7.45 9.45
C LEU A 23 -2.46 8.16 9.20
N THR A 24 -2.26 9.34 9.78
CA THR A 24 -1.05 10.16 9.55
C THR A 24 0.06 9.88 10.56
N GLY A 25 -0.27 9.21 11.67
CA GLY A 25 0.64 8.98 12.80
C GLY A 25 1.15 10.29 13.39
N ARG A 26 2.47 10.47 13.40
CA ARG A 26 3.12 11.70 13.87
C ARG A 26 3.22 12.80 12.82
N PHE A 27 2.82 12.53 11.58
CA PHE A 27 2.95 13.49 10.46
C PHE A 27 1.64 14.24 10.20
N ASP A 28 1.74 15.33 9.45
CA ASP A 28 0.59 16.09 8.91
C ASP A 28 0.36 15.80 7.42
N SER A 29 0.86 14.65 6.96
CA SER A 29 0.79 14.19 5.59
C SER A 29 0.30 12.76 5.49
N LEU A 30 -0.20 12.38 4.31
CA LEU A 30 -0.72 11.05 4.02
C LEU A 30 -0.07 10.48 2.75
N ALA A 31 0.38 9.24 2.84
CA ALA A 31 0.87 8.46 1.70
C ALA A 31 -0.31 7.80 0.96
N VAL A 32 -0.47 8.12 -0.31
CA VAL A 32 -1.55 7.60 -1.17
C VAL A 32 -0.93 6.87 -2.36
N ARG A 33 -1.59 5.82 -2.85
CA ARG A 33 -1.22 5.12 -4.09
C ARG A 33 -2.48 4.78 -4.88
N VAL A 34 -2.49 5.11 -6.16
CA VAL A 34 -3.45 4.56 -7.13
C VAL A 34 -2.76 3.40 -7.84
N THR A 35 -3.20 2.18 -7.55
CA THR A 35 -2.59 0.94 -8.04
C THR A 35 -3.08 0.60 -9.45
N ASN A 36 -2.22 -0.04 -10.25
CA ASN A 36 -2.61 -0.68 -11.52
C ASN A 36 -2.78 -2.20 -11.40
N HIS A 37 -2.79 -2.74 -10.17
CA HIS A 37 -2.96 -4.17 -9.93
C HIS A 37 -4.44 -4.56 -10.03
N PRO A 38 -4.85 -5.39 -11.02
CA PRO A 38 -6.27 -5.65 -11.30
C PRO A 38 -7.06 -6.12 -10.08
N LEU A 39 -6.55 -7.13 -9.36
CA LEU A 39 -7.21 -7.66 -8.17
C LEU A 39 -7.40 -6.63 -7.04
N VAL A 40 -6.47 -5.68 -6.90
CA VAL A 40 -6.58 -4.64 -5.86
C VAL A 40 -7.56 -3.54 -6.31
N ILE A 41 -7.65 -3.28 -7.62
CA ILE A 41 -8.68 -2.39 -8.18
C ILE A 41 -10.06 -2.98 -7.88
N GLU A 42 -10.28 -4.25 -8.23
CA GLU A 42 -11.54 -4.96 -7.97
C GLU A 42 -11.90 -4.95 -6.47
N LEU A 43 -10.92 -5.16 -5.59
CA LEU A 43 -11.15 -5.10 -4.14
C LEU A 43 -11.55 -3.69 -3.67
N CYS A 44 -10.88 -2.64 -4.15
CA CYS A 44 -11.24 -1.26 -3.83
C CYS A 44 -12.63 -0.89 -4.36
N GLU A 45 -12.97 -1.31 -5.58
CA GLU A 45 -14.28 -1.06 -6.20
C GLU A 45 -15.39 -1.80 -5.45
N ALA A 46 -15.19 -3.07 -5.09
CA ALA A 46 -16.14 -3.84 -4.30
C ALA A 46 -16.34 -3.27 -2.89
N TYR A 47 -15.27 -2.75 -2.26
CA TYR A 47 -15.36 -2.09 -0.95
C TYR A 47 -16.01 -0.69 -1.04
N GLY A 48 -15.95 -0.03 -2.18
CA GLY A 48 -16.53 1.30 -2.44
C GLY A 48 -15.82 2.45 -1.72
N LYS A 49 -14.65 2.20 -1.12
CA LYS A 49 -13.86 3.17 -0.33
C LYS A 49 -12.35 2.88 -0.47
N PRO A 50 -11.48 3.85 -0.10
CA PRO A 50 -10.04 3.60 -0.07
C PRO A 50 -9.66 2.52 0.96
N LEU A 51 -8.62 1.74 0.63
CA LEU A 51 -8.02 0.78 1.55
C LEU A 51 -6.78 1.37 2.21
N VAL A 52 -6.68 1.15 3.53
CA VAL A 52 -5.46 1.40 4.29
C VAL A 52 -4.71 0.09 4.39
N SER A 53 -3.46 0.05 3.97
CA SER A 53 -2.67 -1.18 3.91
C SER A 53 -1.21 -0.95 4.28
N THR A 54 -0.60 -1.98 4.87
CA THR A 54 0.86 -2.12 5.05
C THR A 54 1.36 -3.31 4.24
N SER A 55 2.64 -3.66 4.37
CA SER A 55 3.10 -4.99 3.97
C SER A 55 2.37 -6.06 4.80
N ALA A 56 2.03 -7.19 4.17
CA ALA A 56 1.36 -8.31 4.81
C ALA A 56 2.40 -9.16 5.54
N ASN A 57 2.71 -8.80 6.78
CA ASN A 57 3.64 -9.54 7.64
C ASN A 57 3.43 -9.19 9.10
N LEU A 58 3.81 -10.11 9.98
CA LEU A 58 3.99 -9.77 11.38
C LEU A 58 5.19 -8.82 11.54
N THR A 59 5.12 -7.95 12.55
CA THR A 59 6.21 -7.01 12.85
C THR A 59 7.54 -7.76 13.03
N GLY A 60 8.56 -7.34 12.28
CA GLY A 60 9.89 -7.96 12.30
C GLY A 60 10.07 -9.11 11.31
N GLN A 61 9.01 -9.62 10.69
CA GLN A 61 9.08 -10.67 9.67
C GLN A 61 9.18 -10.10 8.25
N PRO A 62 9.73 -10.86 7.28
CA PRO A 62 9.70 -10.49 5.87
C PRO A 62 8.26 -10.33 5.34
N PRO A 63 8.00 -9.37 4.43
CA PRO A 63 6.72 -9.24 3.73
C PRO A 63 6.33 -10.52 2.99
N CYS A 64 5.09 -10.98 3.17
CA CYS A 64 4.54 -12.09 2.41
C CYS A 64 4.28 -11.69 0.95
N ARG A 65 4.54 -12.62 0.04
CA ARG A 65 4.41 -12.48 -1.42
C ARG A 65 3.51 -13.54 -2.03
N THR A 66 3.17 -14.56 -1.25
CA THR A 66 2.27 -15.67 -1.60
C THR A 66 1.27 -15.92 -0.48
N THR A 67 0.11 -16.50 -0.80
CA THR A 67 -0.88 -16.93 0.20
C THR A 67 -0.29 -17.92 1.19
N ALA A 68 0.58 -18.84 0.73
CA ALA A 68 1.24 -19.80 1.60
C ALA A 68 2.11 -19.13 2.67
N GLU A 69 2.84 -18.07 2.32
CA GLU A 69 3.60 -17.27 3.28
C GLU A 69 2.69 -16.54 4.28
N VAL A 70 1.53 -16.06 3.82
CA VAL A 70 0.52 -15.45 4.71
C VAL A 70 0.01 -16.48 5.72
N HIS A 71 -0.40 -17.67 5.29
CA HIS A 71 -0.85 -18.72 6.21
C HIS A 71 0.26 -19.20 7.15
N ALA A 72 1.50 -19.28 6.68
CA ALA A 72 2.64 -19.61 7.53
C ALA A 72 2.88 -18.58 8.64
N GLN A 73 2.64 -17.29 8.39
CA GLN A 73 2.81 -16.23 9.40
C GLN A 73 1.57 -15.99 10.27
N PHE A 74 0.37 -16.01 9.69
CA PHE A 74 -0.87 -15.58 10.33
C PHE A 74 -1.82 -16.73 10.69
N GLY A 75 -1.54 -17.95 10.24
CA GLY A 75 -2.37 -19.14 10.42
C GLY A 75 -3.34 -19.42 9.27
N ASP A 76 -3.80 -20.66 9.17
CA ASP A 76 -4.65 -21.14 8.06
C ASP A 76 -6.02 -20.46 8.01
N SER A 77 -6.52 -19.96 9.14
CA SER A 77 -7.81 -19.27 9.22
C SER A 77 -7.75 -17.78 8.87
N PHE A 78 -6.56 -17.22 8.60
CA PHE A 78 -6.43 -15.81 8.26
C PHE A 78 -7.05 -15.55 6.88
N PRO A 79 -7.94 -14.55 6.73
CA PRO A 79 -8.58 -14.28 5.45
C PRO A 79 -7.58 -13.72 4.45
N VAL A 80 -7.51 -14.33 3.27
CA VAL A 80 -6.64 -13.92 2.16
C VAL A 80 -7.44 -13.85 0.87
N VAL A 81 -7.19 -12.82 0.07
CA VAL A 81 -7.63 -12.79 -1.33
C VAL A 81 -6.51 -13.41 -2.16
N ASP A 82 -6.76 -14.59 -2.71
CA ASP A 82 -5.77 -15.30 -3.52
C ASP A 82 -5.47 -14.59 -4.83
N GLY A 83 -4.18 -14.43 -5.14
CA GLY A 83 -3.73 -13.82 -6.39
C GLY A 83 -2.22 -13.62 -6.47
N ALA A 84 -1.71 -13.40 -7.68
CA ALA A 84 -0.30 -13.13 -7.90
C ALA A 84 0.04 -11.66 -7.56
N THR A 85 1.15 -11.41 -6.85
CA THR A 85 1.56 -10.08 -6.34
C THR A 85 2.27 -9.18 -7.37
N GLY A 86 2.17 -9.48 -8.66
CA GLY A 86 2.76 -8.67 -9.75
C GLY A 86 4.30 -8.71 -9.85
N GLY A 87 4.98 -9.60 -9.12
CA GLY A 87 6.40 -9.95 -9.32
C GLY A 87 7.45 -8.92 -8.87
N ARG A 88 7.07 -7.76 -8.33
CA ARG A 88 8.02 -6.71 -7.91
C ARG A 88 8.76 -7.09 -6.63
N GLN A 89 10.09 -7.17 -6.66
CA GLN A 89 10.86 -7.56 -5.47
C GLN A 89 10.90 -6.47 -4.38
N ASN A 90 10.87 -5.20 -4.79
CA ASN A 90 10.92 -4.06 -3.89
C ASN A 90 9.52 -3.49 -3.57
N PRO A 91 9.34 -2.85 -2.40
CA PRO A 91 8.17 -2.03 -2.10
C PRO A 91 7.98 -0.88 -3.09
N SER A 92 6.81 -0.22 -3.05
CA SER A 92 6.59 0.97 -3.88
C SER A 92 7.61 2.06 -3.61
N GLU A 93 7.95 2.78 -4.66
CA GLU A 93 8.65 4.05 -4.54
C GLU A 93 7.79 5.06 -3.77
N ILE A 94 8.40 5.91 -2.94
CA ILE A 94 7.68 6.97 -2.21
C ILE A 94 8.28 8.33 -2.54
N ARG A 95 7.46 9.25 -3.04
CA ARG A 95 7.85 10.63 -3.35
C ARG A 95 6.92 11.65 -2.70
N ASP A 96 7.45 12.82 -2.40
CA ASP A 96 6.64 13.98 -2.06
C ASP A 96 5.85 14.48 -3.28
N ALA A 97 4.55 14.72 -3.11
CA ALA A 97 3.65 15.09 -4.21
C ALA A 97 3.90 16.51 -4.75
N LEU A 98 4.40 17.42 -3.90
CA LEU A 98 4.55 18.84 -4.23
C LEU A 98 5.95 19.14 -4.79
N THR A 99 6.97 18.58 -4.15
CA THR A 99 8.38 18.86 -4.44
C THR A 99 9.03 17.81 -5.33
N GLY A 100 8.44 16.62 -5.45
CA GLY A 100 9.03 15.48 -6.14
C GLY A 100 10.18 14.81 -5.39
N LYS A 101 10.50 15.26 -4.16
CA LYS A 101 11.55 14.67 -3.32
C LYS A 101 11.32 13.17 -3.14
N LEU A 102 12.34 12.38 -3.42
CA LEU A 102 12.31 10.93 -3.21
C LEU A 102 12.56 10.61 -1.73
N PHE A 103 11.65 9.89 -1.10
CA PHE A 103 11.80 9.38 0.27
C PHE A 103 12.26 7.92 0.31
N ARG A 104 11.83 7.11 -0.68
CA ARG A 104 12.20 5.71 -0.81
C ARG A 104 12.24 5.30 -2.26
N GLN A 105 13.32 4.63 -2.67
CA GLN A 105 13.41 3.99 -3.98
C GLN A 105 12.66 2.66 -3.98
N GLY A 106 11.96 2.35 -5.07
CA GLY A 106 11.18 1.12 -5.24
C GLY A 106 11.84 0.05 -6.11
#